data_AF-M5REF1-F1
#
_entry.id   AF-M5REF1-F1
#
_cell.length_a   1.000
_cell.length_b   1.000
_cell.length_c   1.000
_cell.angle_alpha   90.00
_cell.angle_beta   90.00
_cell.angle_gamma   90.00
#
_symmetry.space_group_name_H-M   'P 1'
#
loop_
_entity.id
_entity.type
_entity.pdbx_description
1 polymer ?
#
loop_
_entity_poly.entity_id
_entity_poly.type
_entity_poly.pdbx_seq_one_letter_code
_entity_poly.pdbx_strand_id
1 'polypeptide(L)'
;MRISPVGAIVGAGLCAIGRSLVVFSVIQEPAVILMLPSAAIGLLVGAIAGAIGRPVVSAVVGALLSAIVFELFMLPCVSLIGIFGDITGNTNADSDFFRATLKYLIGMAVAGGIGGGVGGAVGLHGSEIPTESSEDLGIGEASDEPKSRKPGDFEN
;
A
#
# COMPACT_ATOMS: atom_id res chain seq x y z
N MET A 1 -1.66 -18.06 -2.63
CA MET A 1 -0.71 -16.91 -2.72
C MET A 1 -0.08 -16.78 -1.34
N ARG A 2 1.26 -16.83 -1.19
CA ARG A 2 1.90 -16.54 0.11
C ARG A 2 1.96 -15.02 0.26
N ILE A 3 1.42 -14.49 1.35
CA ILE A 3 1.36 -13.05 1.64
C ILE A 3 2.52 -12.74 2.59
N SER A 4 3.38 -11.79 2.24
CA SER A 4 4.51 -11.38 3.08
C SER A 4 4.18 -10.12 3.90
N PRO A 5 4.03 -10.21 5.24
CA PRO A 5 3.74 -9.05 6.08
C PRO A 5 4.90 -8.05 6.10
N VAL A 6 6.14 -8.52 6.07
CA VAL A 6 7.34 -7.65 6.04
C VAL A 6 7.39 -6.86 4.73
N GLY A 7 7.12 -7.52 3.60
CA GLY A 7 7.06 -6.86 2.30
C GLY A 7 5.97 -5.80 2.21
N ALA A 8 4.82 -6.06 2.84
CA ALA A 8 3.72 -5.09 2.92
C ALA A 8 4.11 -3.84 3.73
N ILE A 9 4.76 -3.99 4.88
CA ILE A 9 5.18 -2.86 5.73
C ILE A 9 6.21 -1.99 5.00
N VAL A 10 7.24 -2.61 4.40
CA VAL A 10 8.29 -1.88 3.67
C VAL A 10 7.71 -1.20 2.42
N GLY A 11 6.85 -1.89 1.69
CA GLY A 11 6.17 -1.33 0.52
C GLY A 11 5.29 -0.14 0.89
N ALA A 12 4.51 -0.24 1.97
CA ALA A 12 3.67 0.84 2.47
C ALA A 12 4.52 2.08 2.82
N GLY A 13 5.57 1.90 3.62
CA GLY A 13 6.44 3.00 4.04
C GLY A 13 7.09 3.73 2.86
N LEU A 14 7.71 2.98 1.94
CA LEU A 14 8.35 3.57 0.76
C LEU A 14 7.36 4.26 -0.16
N CYS A 15 6.18 3.67 -0.37
CA CYS A 15 5.18 4.27 -1.24
C CYS A 15 4.60 5.54 -0.60
N ALA A 16 4.37 5.57 0.72
CA ALA A 16 3.90 6.77 1.42
C ALA A 16 4.92 7.92 1.38
N ILE A 17 6.20 7.62 1.62
CA ILE A 17 7.29 8.60 1.52
C ILE A 17 7.42 9.11 0.08
N GLY A 18 7.48 8.20 -0.89
CA GLY A 18 7.62 8.55 -2.31
C GLY A 18 6.49 9.46 -2.78
N ARG A 19 5.25 9.14 -2.44
CA ARG A 19 4.10 9.99 -2.79
C ARG A 19 4.11 11.35 -2.09
N SER A 20 4.52 11.38 -0.83
CA SER A 20 4.68 12.64 -0.07
C SER A 20 5.72 13.54 -0.75
N LEU A 21 6.82 12.95 -1.22
CA LEU A 21 7.90 13.67 -1.89
C LEU A 21 7.47 14.20 -3.27
N VAL A 22 6.66 13.44 -4.01
CA VAL A 22 6.05 13.90 -5.28
C VAL A 22 5.11 15.09 -5.04
N VAL A 23 4.25 15.02 -4.01
CA VAL A 23 3.34 16.13 -3.65
C VAL A 23 4.13 17.38 -3.29
N PHE A 24 5.14 17.24 -2.41
CA PHE A 24 5.99 18.34 -1.98
C PHE A 24 6.73 19.00 -3.15
N SER A 25 7.26 18.19 -4.06
CA SER A 25 8.02 18.67 -5.22
C SER A 25 7.17 19.44 -6.22
N VAL A 26 5.87 19.10 -6.32
CA VAL A 26 4.97 19.72 -7.31
C VAL A 26 4.23 20.94 -6.75
N ILE A 27 3.82 20.91 -5.49
CA ILE A 27 3.00 21.98 -4.90
C ILE A 27 3.85 23.10 -4.28
N GLN A 28 5.10 22.83 -3.89
CA GLN A 28 6.07 23.76 -3.26
C GLN A 28 5.62 24.45 -1.95
N GLU A 29 4.33 24.37 -1.59
CA GLU A 29 3.79 24.73 -0.29
C GLU A 29 3.37 23.48 0.50
N PRO A 30 3.42 23.51 1.84
CA PRO A 30 2.96 22.41 2.68
C PRO A 30 1.43 22.31 2.63
N ALA A 31 0.90 21.79 1.53
CA ALA A 31 -0.50 21.42 1.38
C ALA A 31 -0.78 20.11 2.15
N VAL A 32 -0.69 20.18 3.47
CA VAL A 32 -0.89 19.03 4.39
C VAL A 32 -2.21 18.33 4.12
N ILE A 33 -3.25 19.10 3.74
CA ILE A 33 -4.58 18.62 3.37
C ILE A 33 -4.56 17.65 2.18
N LEU A 34 -3.60 17.79 1.25
CA LEU A 34 -3.43 16.91 0.09
C LEU A 34 -2.37 15.84 0.33
N MET A 35 -1.34 16.13 1.13
CA MET A 35 -0.30 15.18 1.50
C MET A 35 -0.86 14.00 2.31
N LEU A 36 -1.70 14.27 3.31
CA LEU A 36 -2.23 13.23 4.20
C LEU A 36 -3.05 12.15 3.46
N PRO A 37 -4.07 12.48 2.64
CA PRO A 37 -4.80 11.48 1.88
C PRO A 37 -3.93 10.79 0.82
N SER A 38 -3.01 11.53 0.17
CA SER A 38 -2.08 10.94 -0.79
C SER A 38 -1.15 9.89 -0.15
N ALA A 39 -0.62 10.20 1.04
CA ALA A 39 0.21 9.29 1.83
C ALA A 39 -0.59 8.07 2.30
N ALA A 40 -1.83 8.25 2.76
CA ALA A 40 -2.69 7.15 3.19
C ALA A 40 -2.98 6.17 2.04
N ILE A 41 -3.27 6.67 0.85
CA ILE A 41 -3.41 5.84 -0.35
C ILE A 41 -2.06 5.18 -0.70
N GLY A 42 -0.95 5.91 -0.56
CA GLY A 42 0.39 5.38 -0.75
C GLY A 42 0.68 4.19 0.17
N LEU A 43 0.32 4.27 1.45
CA LEU A 43 0.44 3.15 2.40
C LEU A 43 -0.35 1.93 1.89
N LEU A 44 -1.59 2.14 1.47
CA LEU A 44 -2.47 1.06 1.03
C LEU A 44 -1.97 0.39 -0.26
N VAL A 45 -1.60 1.19 -1.26
CA VAL A 45 -1.04 0.69 -2.53
C VAL A 45 0.28 -0.04 -2.30
N GLY A 46 1.17 0.54 -1.49
CA GLY A 46 2.45 -0.05 -1.14
C GLY A 46 2.29 -1.36 -0.36
N ALA A 47 1.34 -1.44 0.56
CA ALA A 47 1.03 -2.65 1.30
C ALA A 47 0.55 -3.78 0.38
N ILE A 48 -0.43 -3.48 -0.49
CA ILE A 48 -1.00 -4.46 -1.43
C ILE A 48 0.08 -4.95 -2.41
N ALA A 49 0.86 -4.03 -2.98
CA ALA A 49 1.91 -4.38 -3.92
C ALA A 49 3.04 -5.17 -3.24
N GLY A 50 3.53 -4.70 -2.09
CA GLY A 50 4.62 -5.32 -1.35
C GLY A 50 4.28 -6.72 -0.81
N ALA A 51 3.01 -6.99 -0.51
CA ALA A 51 2.53 -8.28 -0.05
C ALA A 51 2.71 -9.44 -1.07
N ILE A 52 2.84 -9.14 -2.36
CA ILE A 52 2.88 -10.14 -3.46
C ILE A 52 4.18 -10.99 -3.43
N GLY A 53 5.26 -10.47 -2.84
CA GLY A 53 6.53 -11.19 -2.71
C GLY A 53 7.23 -11.52 -4.04
N ARG A 54 6.85 -10.88 -5.16
CA ARG A 54 7.51 -11.01 -6.47
C ARG A 54 7.88 -9.62 -6.97
N PRO A 55 9.17 -9.23 -6.98
CA PRO A 55 9.59 -7.82 -7.15
C PRO A 55 9.12 -7.17 -8.46
N VAL A 56 9.16 -7.89 -9.58
CA VAL A 56 8.71 -7.32 -10.86
C VAL A 56 7.18 -7.17 -10.90
N VAL A 57 6.45 -8.18 -10.41
CA VAL A 57 4.99 -8.16 -10.38
C VAL A 57 4.50 -7.09 -9.41
N SER A 58 5.11 -6.98 -8.23
CA SER A 58 4.76 -5.97 -7.24
C SER A 58 5.06 -4.56 -7.72
N ALA A 59 6.14 -4.34 -8.47
CA ALA A 59 6.42 -3.04 -9.10
C ALA A 59 5.32 -2.67 -10.11
N VAL A 60 4.94 -3.60 -10.99
CA VAL A 60 3.89 -3.37 -11.98
C VAL A 60 2.54 -3.11 -11.31
N VAL A 61 2.18 -3.92 -10.29
CA VAL A 61 0.94 -3.72 -9.53
C VAL A 61 0.94 -2.39 -8.78
N GLY A 62 2.05 -2.01 -8.13
CA GLY A 62 2.18 -0.74 -7.44
C GLY A 62 2.07 0.48 -8.37
N ALA A 63 2.67 0.40 -9.56
CA ALA A 63 2.56 1.44 -10.58
C ALA A 63 1.13 1.55 -11.13
N LEU A 64 0.49 0.43 -11.47
CA LEU A 64 -0.88 0.39 -11.99
C LEU A 64 -1.89 0.87 -10.95
N LEU A 65 -1.83 0.38 -9.72
CA LEU A 65 -2.69 0.85 -8.63
C LEU A 65 -2.49 2.35 -8.38
N SER A 66 -1.27 2.85 -8.53
CA SER A 66 -1.02 4.29 -8.42
C SER A 66 -1.62 5.11 -9.55
N ALA A 67 -1.56 4.61 -10.79
CA ALA A 67 -2.20 5.25 -11.93
C ALA A 67 -3.73 5.25 -11.80
N ILE A 68 -4.34 4.12 -11.43
CA ILE A 68 -5.79 3.99 -11.27
C ILE A 68 -6.32 4.92 -10.18
N VAL A 69 -5.68 4.93 -9.00
CA VAL A 69 -6.15 5.79 -7.92
C VAL A 69 -5.93 7.28 -8.25
N PHE A 70 -4.84 7.59 -8.96
CA PHE A 70 -4.63 8.95 -9.44
C PHE A 70 -5.70 9.38 -10.44
N GLU A 71 -6.08 8.52 -11.39
CA GLU A 71 -7.15 8.79 -12.35
C GLU A 71 -8.50 9.03 -11.66
N LEU A 72 -8.85 8.19 -10.68
CA LEU A 72 -10.04 8.36 -9.85
C LEU A 72 -10.04 9.69 -9.08
N PHE A 73 -8.88 10.17 -8.66
CA PHE A 73 -8.73 11.44 -7.96
C PHE A 73 -8.71 12.64 -8.93
N MET A 74 -8.17 12.46 -10.12
CA MET A 74 -8.04 13.51 -11.13
C MET A 74 -9.36 13.85 -11.80
N LEU A 75 -10.22 12.86 -12.09
CA LEU A 75 -11.52 13.08 -12.72
C LEU A 75 -12.35 14.18 -12.00
N PRO A 76 -12.54 14.15 -10.68
CA PRO A 76 -13.24 15.24 -9.99
C PRO A 76 -12.46 16.56 -10.01
N CYS A 77 -11.12 16.54 -9.97
CA CYS A 77 -10.30 17.77 -10.06
C CYS A 77 -10.42 18.44 -11.43
N VAL A 78 -10.40 17.67 -12.53
CA VAL A 78 -10.61 18.17 -13.91
C VAL A 78 -12.00 18.79 -14.02
N SER A 79 -13.02 18.11 -13.49
CA SER A 79 -14.39 18.63 -13.51
C SER A 79 -14.53 19.96 -12.78
N LEU A 80 -13.80 20.16 -11.67
CA LEU A 80 -13.77 21.44 -10.96
C LEU A 80 -13.04 22.53 -11.76
N ILE A 81 -11.90 22.19 -12.38
CA ILE A 81 -11.12 23.16 -13.17
C ILE A 81 -11.85 23.60 -14.43
N GLY A 82 -12.58 22.72 -15.11
CA GLY A 82 -13.42 23.12 -16.25
C GLY A 82 -14.45 24.19 -15.86
N ILE A 83 -15.08 24.04 -14.68
CA ILE A 83 -16.05 25.01 -14.17
C ILE A 83 -15.40 26.35 -13.83
N PHE A 84 -14.21 26.36 -13.21
CA PHE A 84 -13.52 27.60 -12.84
C PHE A 84 -12.76 28.26 -14.00
N GLY A 85 -12.27 27.47 -14.95
CA GLY A 85 -11.56 27.90 -16.16
C GLY A 85 -12.47 28.64 -17.14
N ASP A 86 -13.70 28.14 -17.33
CA ASP A 86 -14.73 28.83 -18.13
C ASP A 86 -15.08 30.22 -17.57
N ILE A 87 -15.05 30.37 -16.24
CA ILE A 87 -15.34 31.64 -15.56
C ILE A 87 -14.17 32.63 -15.70
N THR A 88 -12.93 32.16 -15.79
CA THR A 88 -11.72 33.00 -15.86
C THR A 88 -11.23 33.30 -17.28
N GLY A 89 -11.81 32.67 -18.30
CA GLY A 89 -11.58 33.02 -19.72
C GLY A 89 -10.20 32.62 -20.28
N ASN A 90 -9.47 31.73 -19.58
CA ASN A 90 -8.13 31.30 -20.02
C ASN A 90 -8.21 30.03 -20.88
N THR A 91 -8.14 30.19 -22.20
CA THR A 91 -8.25 29.11 -23.20
C THR A 91 -7.08 28.12 -23.22
N ASN A 92 -5.97 28.41 -22.51
CA ASN A 92 -4.80 27.50 -22.41
C ASN A 92 -4.73 26.75 -21.07
N ALA A 93 -5.70 26.94 -20.16
CA ALA A 93 -5.70 26.33 -18.85
C ALA A 93 -5.71 24.79 -18.91
N ASP A 94 -6.40 24.21 -19.89
CA ASP A 94 -6.51 22.76 -20.06
C ASP A 94 -5.18 22.10 -20.41
N SER A 95 -4.40 22.70 -21.32
CA SER A 95 -3.13 22.12 -21.74
C SER A 95 -2.06 22.20 -20.66
N ASP A 96 -2.03 23.29 -19.89
CA ASP A 96 -1.08 23.44 -18.78
C ASP A 96 -1.44 22.51 -17.62
N PHE A 97 -2.73 22.38 -17.33
CA PHE A 97 -3.22 21.42 -16.36
C PHE A 97 -2.87 19.99 -16.76
N PHE A 98 -3.17 19.56 -17.99
CA PHE A 98 -2.84 18.22 -18.47
C PHE A 98 -1.34 17.91 -18.38
N ARG A 99 -0.49 18.89 -18.69
CA ARG A 99 0.97 18.73 -18.63
C ARG A 99 1.48 18.62 -17.19
N ALA A 100 0.90 19.38 -16.26
CA ALA A 100 1.20 19.27 -14.83
C ALA A 100 0.71 17.93 -14.26
N THR A 101 -0.52 17.53 -14.60
CA THR A 101 -1.12 16.24 -14.27
C THR A 101 -0.27 15.07 -14.76
N LEU A 102 0.20 15.11 -16.00
CA LEU A 102 0.99 14.03 -16.57
C LEU A 102 2.32 13.84 -15.82
N LYS A 103 3.01 14.94 -15.48
CA LYS A 103 4.24 14.88 -14.68
C LYS A 103 3.96 14.27 -13.30
N TYR A 104 2.86 14.67 -12.67
CA TYR A 104 2.46 14.14 -11.37
C TYR A 104 2.07 12.66 -11.46
N LEU A 105 1.35 12.24 -12.49
CA LEU A 105 0.98 10.84 -12.76
C LEU A 105 2.22 9.97 -12.87
N ILE A 106 3.20 10.39 -13.67
CA ILE A 106 4.46 9.67 -13.84
C ILE A 106 5.19 9.55 -12.50
N GLY A 107 5.28 10.65 -11.73
CA GLY A 107 5.88 10.64 -10.40
C GLY A 107 5.20 9.65 -9.45
N MET A 108 3.87 9.62 -9.45
CA MET A 108 3.07 8.70 -8.62
C MET A 108 3.23 7.24 -9.05
N ALA A 109 3.25 6.98 -10.35
CA ALA A 109 3.46 5.64 -10.89
C ALA A 109 4.86 5.11 -10.56
N VAL A 110 5.89 5.96 -10.67
CA VAL A 110 7.27 5.61 -10.30
C VAL A 110 7.38 5.35 -8.78
N ALA A 111 6.80 6.21 -7.95
CA ALA A 111 6.77 6.00 -6.51
C ALA A 111 6.08 4.68 -6.12
N GLY A 112 4.94 4.38 -6.75
CA GLY A 112 4.23 3.11 -6.58
C GLY A 112 5.02 1.89 -7.06
N GLY A 113 5.70 2.03 -8.20
CA GLY A 113 6.55 0.98 -8.76
C GLY A 113 7.77 0.67 -7.90
N ILE A 114 8.44 1.70 -7.37
CA ILE A 114 9.57 1.54 -6.46
C ILE A 114 9.10 0.93 -5.13
N GLY A 115 8.04 1.47 -4.53
CA GLY A 115 7.49 0.94 -3.27
C GLY A 115 7.05 -0.52 -3.40
N GLY A 116 6.33 -0.84 -4.48
CA GLY A 116 5.94 -2.21 -4.79
C GLY A 116 7.15 -3.12 -5.06
N GLY A 117 8.10 -2.70 -5.89
CA GLY A 117 9.27 -3.49 -6.25
C GLY A 117 10.17 -3.82 -5.06
N VAL A 118 10.50 -2.81 -4.25
CA VAL A 118 11.32 -2.99 -3.05
C VAL A 118 10.57 -3.79 -1.99
N GLY A 119 9.29 -3.49 -1.74
CA GLY A 119 8.45 -4.27 -0.82
C GLY A 119 8.36 -5.75 -1.23
N GLY A 120 8.19 -6.03 -2.53
CA GLY A 120 8.17 -7.39 -3.05
C GLY A 120 9.52 -8.11 -2.96
N ALA A 121 10.64 -7.40 -3.18
CA ALA A 121 11.98 -7.96 -3.03
C ALA A 121 12.30 -8.32 -1.57
N VAL A 122 11.96 -7.42 -0.63
CA VAL A 122 12.14 -7.67 0.81
C VAL A 122 11.19 -8.76 1.28
N GLY A 123 9.95 -8.78 0.79
CA GLY A 123 8.99 -9.82 1.13
C GLY A 123 9.41 -11.22 0.68
N LEU A 124 10.10 -11.32 -0.46
CA LEU A 124 10.68 -12.56 -0.95
C LEU A 124 11.80 -13.07 -0.04
N HIS A 125 12.76 -12.20 0.32
CA HIS A 125 13.88 -12.56 1.20
C HIS A 125 13.45 -12.82 2.64
N GLY A 126 12.47 -12.07 3.16
CA GLY A 126 11.92 -12.27 4.50
C GLY A 126 11.14 -13.58 4.65
N SER A 127 10.77 -14.23 3.56
CA SER A 127 10.11 -15.54 3.57
C SER A 127 11.09 -16.71 3.76
N GLU A 128 12.40 -16.47 3.63
CA GLU A 128 13.47 -17.47 3.83
C GLU A 128 13.98 -17.51 5.27
N ILE A 129 13.64 -16.52 6.09
CA ILE A 129 13.88 -16.55 7.52
C ILE A 129 12.70 -17.31 8.13
N PRO A 130 12.92 -18.51 8.75
CA PRO A 130 11.85 -19.20 9.44
C PRO A 130 11.41 -18.29 10.58
N THR A 131 10.22 -17.72 10.46
CA THR A 131 9.52 -17.16 11.62
C THR A 131 9.21 -18.35 12.52
N GLU A 132 10.08 -18.62 13.50
CA GLU A 132 9.66 -19.38 14.66
C GLU A 132 8.42 -18.65 15.20
N SER A 133 7.31 -19.37 15.10
CA SER A 133 6.06 -19.04 15.75
C SER A 133 6.34 -18.96 17.25
N SER A 134 6.51 -17.75 17.77
CA SER A 134 6.21 -17.50 19.18
C SER A 134 4.70 -17.56 19.36
N GLU A 135 4.18 -18.80 19.37
CA GLU A 135 3.04 -19.15 20.20
C GLU A 135 3.51 -18.94 21.65
N ASP A 136 3.24 -17.77 22.22
CA ASP A 136 3.25 -17.61 23.66
C ASP A 136 2.26 -16.51 24.07
N LEU A 137 0.99 -16.73 23.71
CA LEU A 137 -0.13 -16.20 24.45
C LEU A 137 -0.72 -17.36 25.25
N GLY A 138 -0.12 -17.58 26.43
CA GLY A 138 -0.67 -18.42 27.48
C GLY A 138 -2.07 -17.93 27.87
N ILE A 139 -3.08 -18.54 27.26
CA ILE A 139 -4.43 -18.58 27.81
C ILE A 139 -4.48 -19.84 28.67
N GLY A 140 -4.56 -19.62 29.98
CA GLY A 140 -4.34 -20.63 31.00
C GLY A 140 -5.23 -21.87 30.86
N GLU A 141 -4.58 -23.03 30.91
CA GLU A 141 -5.19 -24.25 31.43
C GLU A 141 -5.48 -24.03 32.92
N ALA A 142 -6.72 -23.66 33.22
CA ALA A 142 -7.27 -23.79 34.57
C ALA A 142 -8.03 -25.13 34.66
N SER A 143 -7.35 -26.11 35.26
CA SER A 143 -7.84 -27.11 36.21
C SER A 143 -9.34 -27.49 36.21
N ASP A 144 -9.66 -28.76 35.95
CA ASP A 144 -10.06 -29.73 36.99
C ASP A 144 -10.81 -30.98 36.43
N GLU A 145 -10.29 -32.15 36.83
CA GLU A 145 -10.75 -33.55 36.93
C GLU A 145 -12.24 -33.96 36.73
N PRO A 146 -12.60 -35.28 36.55
CA PRO A 146 -11.92 -36.46 37.11
C PRO A 146 -11.77 -37.71 36.23
N LYS A 147 -10.80 -38.55 36.65
CA LYS A 147 -10.61 -39.95 36.26
C LYS A 147 -11.89 -40.78 36.47
N SER A 148 -12.49 -41.23 35.38
CA SER A 148 -13.44 -42.35 35.40
C SER A 148 -12.70 -43.64 35.00
N ARG A 149 -12.36 -44.46 36.00
CA ARG A 149 -11.95 -45.86 35.80
C ARG A 149 -13.10 -46.62 35.13
N LYS A 150 -12.84 -47.28 33.99
CA LYS A 150 -13.67 -48.41 33.54
C LYS A 150 -13.07 -49.71 34.10
N PRO A 151 -13.84 -50.53 34.82
CA PRO A 151 -13.42 -51.88 35.19
C PRO A 151 -13.66 -52.79 33.98
N GLY A 152 -12.63 -53.46 33.48
CA GLY A 152 -12.83 -54.31 32.29
C GLY A 152 -11.69 -55.19 31.79
N ASP A 153 -10.45 -55.08 32.29
CA ASP A 153 -9.37 -55.97 31.84
C ASP A 153 -9.07 -57.05 32.88
N PHE A 154 -9.92 -58.07 32.89
CA PHE A 154 -9.51 -59.44 33.19
C PHE A 154 -9.65 -60.20 31.88
N GLU A 155 -8.55 -60.49 31.20
CA GLU A 155 -8.47 -61.67 30.32
C GLU A 155 -7.01 -62.05 30.00
N ASN A 156 -6.71 -63.32 30.33
CA ASN A 156 -5.52 -64.15 30.11
C ASN A 156 -4.29 -63.95 30.99
#